data_AF-X1I487-F1
#
_entry.id   AF-X1I487-F1
#
_cell.length_a   1.000
_cell.length_b   1.000
_cell.length_c   1.000
_cell.angle_alpha   90.00
_cell.angle_beta   90.00
_cell.angle_gamma   90.00
#
_symmetry.space_group_name_H-M   'P 1'
#
loop_
_entity.id
_entity.type
_entity.pdbx_description
1 polymer ?
#
loop_
_entity_poly.entity_id
_entity_poly.type
_entity_poly.pdbx_seq_one_letter_code
_entity_poly.pdbx_strand_id
1 'polypeptide(L)'
;SWKLKVGDVLKKDDFLKILLGQNYRSVEIVEEKGEFSSRGGIIDFFPVTSENPLRLELFGDQIESIRYFNLNTQRSILKLADYTLLPSRELIADGSSNYNYSNIFDYLPEDLIVLQNEPESIQEKAEEFQEEIEDIYQRIEKDKRELIFSPASYFITYSEICDELKPKKIINFTYFPEENKEDISGNQEERKEDIREFTLEG
;
A
#
# COMPACT_ATOMS: atom_id res chain seq x y z
N SER A 1 -1.85 11.81 -8.85
CA SER A 1 -2.98 12.36 -8.07
C SER A 1 -3.57 13.55 -8.81
N TRP A 2 -4.82 13.90 -8.53
CA TRP A 2 -5.52 15.03 -9.15
C TRP A 2 -5.87 16.06 -8.08
N LYS A 3 -5.39 17.29 -8.24
CA LYS A 3 -5.67 18.39 -7.32
C LYS A 3 -6.95 19.10 -7.76
N LEU A 4 -7.88 19.26 -6.84
CA LEU A 4 -9.15 19.95 -7.00
C LEU A 4 -9.14 21.14 -6.07
N LYS A 5 -9.37 22.35 -6.57
CA LYS A 5 -9.40 23.55 -5.74
C LYS A 5 -10.59 24.42 -6.12
N VAL A 6 -11.23 25.01 -5.11
CA VAL A 6 -12.32 25.97 -5.35
C VAL A 6 -11.80 27.12 -6.22
N GLY A 7 -12.56 27.42 -7.27
CA GLY A 7 -12.22 28.45 -8.26
C GLY A 7 -11.52 27.92 -9.51
N ASP A 8 -11.00 26.69 -9.50
CA ASP A 8 -10.35 26.11 -10.67
C ASP A 8 -11.36 25.73 -11.76
N VAL A 9 -10.87 25.68 -13.00
CA VAL A 9 -11.64 25.19 -14.15
C VAL A 9 -11.52 23.67 -14.21
N LEU A 10 -12.67 22.98 -14.16
CA LEU A 10 -12.82 21.54 -14.26
C LEU A 10 -13.94 21.21 -15.25
N LYS A 11 -13.57 20.66 -16.40
CA LYS A 11 -14.53 20.07 -17.33
C LYS A 11 -15.08 18.79 -16.73
N LYS A 12 -16.39 18.79 -16.45
CA LYS A 12 -17.07 17.65 -15.81
C LYS A 12 -16.78 16.33 -16.50
N ASP A 13 -16.99 16.26 -17.82
CA ASP A 13 -16.87 15.00 -18.56
C ASP A 13 -15.45 14.42 -18.53
N ASP A 14 -14.43 15.28 -18.49
CA ASP A 14 -13.04 14.84 -18.37
C ASP A 14 -12.75 14.31 -16.97
N PHE A 15 -13.31 14.93 -15.93
CA PHE A 15 -13.21 14.42 -14.56
C PHE A 15 -13.97 13.11 -14.37
N LEU A 16 -15.14 12.92 -14.99
CA LEU A 16 -15.86 11.65 -14.94
C LEU A 16 -15.07 10.53 -15.65
N LYS A 17 -14.38 10.83 -16.75
CA LYS A 17 -13.46 9.87 -17.39
C LYS A 17 -12.29 9.49 -16.49
N ILE A 18 -11.73 10.44 -15.74
CA ILE A 18 -10.72 10.14 -14.71
C ILE A 18 -11.35 9.21 -13.65
N LEU A 19 -12.56 9.54 -13.19
CA LEU A 19 -13.49 8.71 -12.43
C LEU A 19 -13.42 7.22 -12.80
N LEU A 20 -13.89 6.96 -14.01
CA LEU A 20 -14.03 5.65 -14.62
C LEU A 20 -12.68 4.98 -14.85
N GLY A 21 -11.67 5.72 -15.31
CA GLY A 21 -10.31 5.21 -15.50
C GLY A 21 -9.63 4.81 -14.19
N GLN A 22 -10.15 5.26 -13.05
CA GLN A 22 -9.76 4.87 -11.71
C GLN A 22 -10.68 3.79 -11.13
N ASN A 23 -11.44 3.06 -11.96
CA ASN A 23 -12.38 2.01 -11.54
C ASN A 23 -13.47 2.47 -10.56
N TYR A 24 -13.80 3.77 -10.53
CA TYR A 24 -14.99 4.17 -9.78
C TYR A 24 -16.25 3.70 -10.51
N ARG A 25 -17.22 3.19 -9.76
CA ARG A 25 -18.52 2.77 -10.28
C ARG A 25 -19.45 3.98 -10.39
N SER A 26 -20.03 4.18 -11.57
CA SER A 26 -21.10 5.17 -11.75
C SER A 26 -22.39 4.60 -11.16
N VAL A 27 -22.93 5.27 -10.16
CA VAL A 27 -24.15 4.87 -9.44
C VAL A 27 -25.14 6.04 -9.39
N GLU A 28 -26.38 5.74 -9.02
CA GLU A 28 -27.39 6.78 -8.85
C GLU A 28 -27.12 7.60 -7.58
N ILE A 29 -26.82 6.92 -6.48
CA ILE A 29 -26.55 7.47 -5.15
C ILE A 29 -25.27 6.82 -4.65
N VAL A 30 -24.34 7.64 -4.14
CA VAL A 30 -23.06 7.16 -3.59
C VAL A 30 -23.30 6.63 -2.18
N GLU A 31 -22.93 5.37 -1.97
CA GLU A 31 -23.07 4.67 -0.69
C GLU A 31 -21.73 4.07 -0.22
N GLU A 32 -20.88 3.65 -1.16
CA GLU A 32 -19.61 2.98 -0.88
C GLU A 32 -18.39 3.71 -1.45
N LYS A 33 -17.21 3.41 -0.88
CA LYS A 33 -15.93 3.85 -1.45
C LYS A 33 -15.75 3.32 -2.86
N GLY A 34 -15.16 4.12 -3.74
CA GLY A 34 -15.00 3.78 -5.16
C GLY A 34 -16.28 3.99 -5.97
N GLU A 35 -17.27 4.72 -5.46
CA GLU A 35 -18.46 5.09 -6.22
C GLU A 35 -18.49 6.57 -6.55
N PHE A 36 -19.16 6.91 -7.64
CA PHE A 36 -19.50 8.28 -7.97
C PHE A 36 -20.88 8.39 -8.61
N SER A 37 -21.50 9.56 -8.46
CA SER A 37 -22.71 9.96 -9.18
C SER A 37 -22.50 11.35 -9.77
N SER A 38 -23.21 11.64 -10.87
CA SER A 38 -23.20 12.96 -11.49
C SER A 38 -24.61 13.38 -11.84
N ARG A 39 -25.07 14.51 -11.30
CA ARG A 39 -26.40 15.07 -11.54
C ARG A 39 -26.29 16.59 -11.75
N GLY A 40 -26.59 17.06 -12.95
CA GLY A 40 -26.44 18.49 -13.30
C GLY A 40 -24.99 18.96 -13.14
N GLY A 41 -24.77 20.00 -12.33
CA GLY A 41 -23.45 20.51 -11.96
C GLY A 41 -22.85 19.83 -10.72
N ILE A 42 -23.49 18.81 -10.15
CA ILE A 42 -23.03 18.14 -8.93
C ILE A 42 -22.37 16.81 -9.28
N ILE A 43 -21.20 16.58 -8.69
CA ILE A 43 -20.50 15.30 -8.73
C ILE A 43 -20.28 14.85 -7.30
N ASP A 44 -20.93 13.75 -6.92
CA ASP A 44 -20.65 13.08 -5.65
C ASP A 44 -19.72 11.92 -5.91
N PHE A 45 -18.71 11.73 -5.09
CA PHE A 45 -17.79 10.59 -5.21
C PHE A 45 -17.21 10.27 -3.84
N PHE A 46 -16.91 8.98 -3.61
CA PHE A 46 -16.33 8.55 -2.35
C PHE A 46 -14.93 7.96 -2.58
N PRO A 47 -13.86 8.75 -2.33
CA PRO A 47 -12.51 8.27 -2.55
C PRO A 47 -12.13 7.12 -1.62
N VAL A 48 -11.39 6.14 -2.16
CA VAL A 48 -10.95 4.96 -1.40
C VAL A 48 -10.06 5.34 -0.21
N THR A 49 -9.26 6.39 -0.35
CA THR A 49 -8.35 6.91 0.68
C THR A 49 -8.98 7.95 1.61
N SER A 50 -10.22 8.38 1.35
CA SER A 50 -10.92 9.36 2.19
C SER A 50 -11.75 8.66 3.27
N GLU A 51 -11.90 9.29 4.41
CA GLU A 51 -12.86 8.86 5.44
C GLU A 51 -14.30 9.24 5.10
N ASN A 52 -14.48 10.36 4.38
CA ASN A 52 -15.79 10.92 4.06
C ASN A 52 -15.97 11.09 2.54
N PRO A 53 -17.18 10.93 2.01
CA PRO A 53 -17.45 11.17 0.60
C PRO A 53 -17.47 12.67 0.31
N LEU A 54 -17.19 13.04 -0.94
CA LEU A 54 -17.11 14.42 -1.39
C LEU A 54 -18.21 14.75 -2.38
N ARG A 55 -18.69 15.98 -2.29
CA ARG A 55 -19.57 16.65 -3.23
C ARG A 55 -18.82 17.82 -3.88
N LEU A 56 -18.69 17.77 -5.19
CA LEU A 56 -18.24 18.89 -6.02
C LEU A 56 -19.45 19.56 -6.64
N GLU A 57 -19.57 20.87 -6.43
CA GLU A 57 -20.57 21.71 -7.09
C GLU A 57 -19.86 22.54 -8.15
N LEU A 58 -20.33 22.43 -9.40
CA LEU A 58 -19.81 23.15 -10.56
C LEU A 58 -20.81 24.21 -11.02
N PHE A 59 -20.28 25.38 -11.35
CA PHE A 59 -21.00 26.43 -12.09
C PHE A 59 -20.37 26.57 -13.47
N GLY A 60 -21.02 25.99 -14.49
CA GLY A 60 -20.37 25.78 -15.78
C GLY A 60 -19.20 24.82 -15.63
N ASP A 61 -18.00 25.25 -16.04
CA ASP A 61 -16.75 24.49 -15.89
C ASP A 61 -15.94 24.95 -14.66
N GLN A 62 -16.50 25.72 -13.74
CA GLN A 62 -15.76 26.20 -12.56
C GLN A 62 -16.18 25.46 -11.29
N ILE A 63 -15.21 25.04 -10.47
CA ILE A 63 -15.47 24.47 -9.15
C ILE A 63 -15.97 25.57 -8.21
N GLU A 64 -17.26 25.56 -7.91
CA GLU A 64 -17.90 26.50 -6.98
C GLU A 64 -17.68 26.08 -5.53
N SER A 65 -17.83 24.79 -5.22
CA SER A 65 -17.57 24.29 -3.88
C SER A 65 -17.13 22.83 -3.85
N ILE A 66 -16.31 22.52 -2.85
CA ILE A 66 -15.89 21.15 -2.50
C ILE A 66 -16.34 20.91 -1.07
N ARG A 67 -17.07 19.82 -0.81
CA ARG A 67 -17.61 19.54 0.52
C ARG A 67 -17.55 18.07 0.86
N TYR A 68 -17.35 17.76 2.15
CA TYR A 68 -17.79 16.45 2.64
C TYR A 68 -19.31 16.41 2.75
N PHE A 69 -19.91 15.25 2.55
CA PHE A 69 -21.33 15.03 2.80
C PHE A 69 -21.57 13.73 3.57
N ASN A 70 -22.74 13.61 4.19
CA ASN A 70 -23.13 12.43 4.96
C ASN A 70 -23.89 11.45 4.05
N LEU A 71 -23.45 10.19 3.98
CA LEU A 71 -24.08 9.16 3.12
C LEU A 71 -25.55 8.90 3.46
N ASN A 72 -25.92 8.90 4.74
CA ASN A 72 -27.30 8.57 5.14
C ASN A 72 -28.28 9.70 4.84
N THR A 73 -27.86 10.95 5.07
CA THR A 73 -28.73 12.13 4.93
C THR A 73 -28.57 12.85 3.59
N GLN A 74 -27.52 12.53 2.84
CA GLN A 74 -27.14 13.16 1.56
C GLN A 74 -26.94 14.68 1.66
N ARG A 75 -26.64 15.18 2.87
CA ARG A 75 -26.41 16.59 3.19
C ARG A 75 -24.94 16.89 3.37
N SER A 76 -24.51 18.05 2.89
CA SER A 76 -23.15 18.55 3.10
C SER A 76 -22.87 18.77 4.59
N ILE A 77 -21.63 18.50 4.98
CA ILE A 77 -21.14 18.62 6.36
C ILE A 77 -20.14 19.78 6.46
N LEU A 78 -19.03 19.69 5.73
CA LEU A 78 -17.89 20.61 5.85
C LEU A 78 -17.44 21.08 4.48
N LYS A 79 -17.13 22.37 4.33
CA LYS A 79 -16.52 22.94 3.11
C LYS A 79 -15.00 22.79 3.15
N LEU A 80 -14.42 22.48 2.00
CA LEU A 80 -12.98 22.39 1.78
C LEU A 80 -12.53 23.46 0.78
N ALA A 81 -11.33 24.00 0.97
CA ALA A 81 -10.72 24.92 0.01
C ALA A 81 -10.13 24.16 -1.20
N ASP A 82 -9.60 22.97 -0.95
CA ASP A 82 -9.04 22.07 -1.94
C ASP A 82 -9.14 20.62 -1.46
N TYR A 83 -8.93 19.69 -2.40
CA TYR A 83 -8.85 18.27 -2.16
C TYR A 83 -7.90 17.62 -3.18
N THR A 84 -7.05 16.69 -2.75
CA THR A 84 -6.21 15.91 -3.65
C THR A 84 -6.75 14.49 -3.75
N LEU A 85 -7.32 14.16 -4.92
CA LEU A 85 -7.74 12.81 -5.24
C LEU A 85 -6.51 11.95 -5.53
N LEU A 86 -6.29 10.95 -4.68
CA LEU A 86 -5.26 9.94 -4.91
C LEU A 86 -5.77 8.88 -5.90
N PRO A 87 -4.88 8.28 -6.71
CA PRO A 87 -5.23 7.10 -7.49
C PRO A 87 -5.83 6.02 -6.60
N SER A 88 -6.90 5.38 -7.06
CA SER A 88 -7.51 4.22 -6.39
C SER A 88 -6.93 2.90 -6.87
N ARG A 89 -6.02 2.92 -7.87
CA ARG A 89 -5.32 1.75 -8.39
C ARG A 89 -3.84 1.87 -8.07
N GLU A 90 -3.26 0.79 -7.55
CA GLU A 90 -1.83 0.76 -7.22
C GLU A 90 -0.92 0.59 -8.44
N LEU A 91 -1.41 0.22 -9.64
CA LEU A 91 -0.55 0.04 -10.81
C LEU A 91 -1.25 0.35 -12.14
N ILE A 92 -0.59 1.07 -13.07
CA ILE A 92 -0.96 1.10 -14.49
C ILE A 92 -0.26 -0.09 -15.17
N ALA A 93 -0.95 -1.21 -15.34
CA ALA A 93 -0.50 -2.30 -16.19
C ALA A 93 -0.58 -1.87 -17.66
N ASP A 94 0.37 -1.07 -18.13
CA ASP A 94 0.76 -1.18 -19.53
C ASP A 94 1.62 -2.45 -19.60
N GLY A 95 1.32 -3.35 -20.55
CA GLY A 95 1.89 -4.70 -20.63
C GLY A 95 3.40 -4.79 -20.91
N SER A 96 4.21 -3.80 -20.50
CA SER A 96 5.66 -3.86 -20.53
C SER A 96 6.20 -4.49 -19.24
N SER A 97 6.82 -5.66 -19.37
CA SER A 97 7.48 -6.45 -18.32
C SER A 97 8.73 -5.81 -17.68
N ASN A 98 8.94 -4.49 -17.84
CA ASN A 98 10.16 -3.78 -17.40
C ASN A 98 9.86 -2.72 -16.33
N TYR A 99 8.87 -2.95 -15.47
CA TYR A 99 8.69 -2.10 -14.31
C TYR A 99 9.66 -2.53 -13.21
N ASN A 100 10.65 -1.69 -12.94
CA ASN A 100 11.41 -1.74 -11.70
C ASN A 100 10.48 -1.18 -10.61
N TYR A 101 9.61 -2.03 -10.05
CA TYR A 101 8.70 -1.61 -9.01
C TYR A 101 9.49 -1.12 -7.81
N SER A 102 9.05 -0.01 -7.23
CA SER A 102 9.55 0.40 -5.94
C SER A 102 9.20 -0.66 -4.90
N ASN A 103 10.16 -0.98 -4.03
CA ASN A 103 9.93 -1.87 -2.91
C ASN A 103 9.56 -1.05 -1.66
N ILE A 104 9.29 -1.73 -0.54
CA ILE A 104 8.91 -1.03 0.69
C ILE A 104 10.01 -0.10 1.22
N PHE A 105 11.28 -0.41 0.97
CA PHE A 105 12.43 0.36 1.45
C PHE A 105 12.54 1.74 0.79
N ASP A 106 12.03 1.91 -0.43
CA ASP A 106 11.96 3.21 -1.11
C ASP A 106 11.07 4.24 -0.37
N TYR A 107 10.16 3.76 0.49
CA TYR A 107 9.23 4.59 1.25
C TYR A 107 9.63 4.72 2.73
N LEU A 108 10.61 3.93 3.18
CA LEU A 108 11.08 3.95 4.56
C LEU A 108 12.15 5.04 4.74
N PRO A 109 12.21 5.68 5.93
CA PRO A 109 13.21 6.70 6.18
C PRO A 109 14.63 6.10 6.19
N GLU A 110 15.64 6.93 5.88
CA GLU A 110 17.03 6.48 5.83
C GLU A 110 17.53 5.95 7.19
N ASP A 111 17.10 6.58 8.29
CA ASP A 111 17.47 6.29 9.68
C ASP A 111 16.61 5.20 10.35
N LEU A 112 16.02 4.32 9.54
CA LEU A 112 15.23 3.18 9.99
C LEU A 112 15.98 2.30 11.02
N ILE A 113 15.36 2.08 12.17
CA ILE A 113 15.74 1.03 13.12
C ILE A 113 14.78 -0.15 12.93
N VAL A 114 15.34 -1.33 12.72
CA VAL A 114 14.56 -2.55 12.49
C VAL A 114 14.58 -3.41 13.73
N LEU A 115 13.39 -3.78 14.21
CA LEU A 115 13.22 -4.70 15.33
C LEU A 115 12.78 -6.04 14.76
N GLN A 116 13.59 -7.08 14.94
CA GLN A 116 13.25 -8.44 14.54
C GLN A 116 12.92 -9.25 15.79
N ASN A 117 11.75 -9.88 15.79
CA ASN A 117 11.33 -10.79 16.85
C ASN A 117 11.38 -12.21 16.31
N GLU A 118 12.23 -13.04 16.89
CA GLU A 118 12.57 -14.40 16.44
C GLU A 118 13.05 -14.41 14.97
N PRO A 119 14.26 -13.88 14.68
CA PRO A 119 14.77 -13.78 13.31
C PRO A 119 14.83 -15.14 12.59
N GLU A 120 15.07 -16.23 13.32
CA GLU A 120 15.04 -17.59 12.76
C GLU A 120 13.62 -17.98 12.30
N SER A 121 12.59 -17.69 13.10
CA SER A 121 11.19 -17.92 12.68
C SER A 121 10.75 -17.01 11.54
N ILE A 122 11.30 -15.79 11.44
CA ILE A 122 11.07 -14.92 10.29
C ILE A 122 11.65 -15.55 9.02
N GLN A 123 12.88 -16.08 9.10
CA GLN A 123 13.52 -16.76 7.98
C GLN A 123 12.74 -18.01 7.56
N GLU A 124 12.38 -18.88 8.50
CA GLU A 124 11.61 -20.10 8.25
C GLU A 124 10.29 -19.78 7.51
N LYS A 125 9.53 -18.81 8.01
CA LYS A 125 8.28 -18.38 7.36
C LYS A 125 8.49 -17.76 5.98
N ALA A 126 9.62 -17.08 5.77
CA ALA A 126 9.93 -16.49 4.47
C ALA A 126 10.27 -17.57 3.44
N GLU A 127 10.96 -18.65 3.85
CA GLU A 127 11.24 -19.82 3.04
C GLU A 127 9.93 -20.58 2.70
N GLU A 128 9.08 -20.84 3.71
CA GLU A 128 7.75 -21.45 3.51
C GLU A 128 6.90 -20.65 2.52
N PHE A 129 6.87 -19.32 2.68
CA PHE A 129 6.13 -18.43 1.78
C PHE A 129 6.66 -18.50 0.34
N GLN A 130 7.98 -18.56 0.16
CA GLN A 130 8.60 -18.66 -1.16
C GLN A 130 8.22 -19.98 -1.86
N GLU A 131 8.20 -21.09 -1.13
CA GLU A 131 7.75 -22.39 -1.64
C GLU A 131 6.27 -22.35 -2.04
N GLU A 132 5.40 -21.79 -1.19
CA GLU A 132 3.96 -21.66 -1.46
C GLU A 132 3.70 -20.86 -2.75
N ILE A 133 4.41 -19.73 -2.93
CA ILE A 133 4.28 -18.89 -4.11
C ILE A 133 4.70 -19.63 -5.39
N GLU A 134 5.80 -20.37 -5.36
CA GLU A 134 6.25 -21.14 -6.52
C GLU A 134 5.25 -22.24 -6.89
N ASP A 135 4.71 -22.95 -5.90
CA ASP A 135 3.68 -23.98 -6.11
C ASP A 135 2.40 -23.39 -6.74
N ILE A 136 1.96 -22.23 -6.25
CA ILE A 136 0.82 -21.51 -6.82
C ILE A 136 1.12 -21.11 -8.27
N TYR A 137 2.29 -20.52 -8.54
CA TYR A 137 2.71 -20.10 -9.88
C TYR A 137 2.70 -21.28 -10.85
N GLN A 138 3.35 -22.39 -10.49
CA GLN A 138 3.41 -23.60 -11.31
C GLN A 138 2.02 -24.18 -11.61
N ARG A 139 1.09 -24.11 -10.64
CA ARG A 139 -0.29 -24.58 -10.83
C ARG A 139 -1.06 -23.71 -11.83
N ILE A 140 -0.90 -22.38 -11.76
CA ILE A 140 -1.59 -21.45 -12.66
C ILE A 140 -0.96 -21.50 -14.07
N GLU A 141 0.36 -21.55 -14.17
CA GLU A 141 1.09 -21.62 -15.45
C GLU A 141 0.69 -22.86 -16.26
N LYS A 142 0.49 -24.01 -15.59
CA LYS A 142 0.01 -25.25 -16.22
C LYS A 142 -1.41 -25.15 -16.77
N ASP A 143 -2.27 -24.34 -16.16
CA ASP A 143 -3.67 -24.15 -16.59
C ASP A 143 -3.75 -23.30 -17.88
N LYS A 144 -2.71 -22.53 -18.22
CA LYS A 144 -2.54 -21.73 -19.46
C LYS A 144 -3.71 -20.82 -19.84
N ARG A 145 -4.59 -20.49 -18.89
CA ARG A 145 -5.78 -19.64 -19.16
C ARG A 145 -5.43 -18.16 -19.21
N GLU A 146 -4.38 -17.74 -18.50
CA GLU A 146 -3.98 -16.35 -18.36
C GLU A 146 -2.46 -16.18 -18.49
N LEU A 147 -2.05 -15.04 -19.01
CA LEU A 147 -0.65 -14.61 -18.97
C LEU A 147 -0.34 -14.13 -17.55
N ILE A 148 0.53 -14.85 -16.86
CA ILE A 148 1.01 -14.48 -15.52
C ILE A 148 2.49 -14.10 -15.59
N PHE A 149 2.93 -13.21 -14.72
CA PHE A 149 4.34 -12.88 -14.56
C PHE A 149 5.00 -13.82 -13.54
N SER A 150 6.32 -13.94 -13.59
CA SER A 150 7.06 -14.74 -12.61
C SER A 150 6.88 -14.15 -11.19
N PRO A 151 6.99 -14.96 -10.13
CA PRO A 151 6.89 -14.49 -8.74
C PRO A 151 7.77 -13.27 -8.42
N ALA A 152 8.98 -13.24 -8.96
CA ALA A 152 9.93 -12.12 -8.79
C ALA A 152 9.42 -10.78 -9.35
N SER A 153 8.36 -10.78 -10.17
CA SER A 153 7.71 -9.56 -10.65
C SER A 153 6.75 -8.95 -9.63
N TYR A 154 6.40 -9.70 -8.58
CA TYR A 154 5.42 -9.32 -7.56
C TYR A 154 6.02 -9.26 -6.15
N PHE A 155 7.00 -10.14 -5.86
CA PHE A 155 7.57 -10.31 -4.53
C PHE A 155 9.08 -10.08 -4.54
N ILE A 156 9.54 -9.35 -3.53
CA ILE A 156 10.94 -9.30 -3.14
C ILE A 156 11.27 -10.57 -2.35
N THR A 157 12.46 -11.13 -2.58
CA THR A 157 12.93 -12.34 -1.90
C THR A 157 13.47 -12.02 -0.50
N TYR A 158 13.52 -13.03 0.37
CA TYR A 158 14.09 -12.86 1.70
C TYR A 158 15.56 -12.40 1.66
N SER A 159 16.36 -12.90 0.71
CA SER A 159 17.75 -12.46 0.53
C SER A 159 17.87 -10.99 0.14
N GLU A 160 16.98 -10.50 -0.73
CA GLU A 160 16.95 -9.08 -1.10
C GLU A 160 16.52 -8.20 0.07
N ILE A 161 15.56 -8.65 0.88
CA ILE A 161 15.21 -8.00 2.16
C ILE A 161 16.45 -7.92 3.06
N CYS A 162 17.18 -9.02 3.22
CA CYS A 162 18.41 -9.01 4.02
C CYS A 162 19.45 -8.04 3.47
N ASP A 163 19.61 -7.95 2.15
CA ASP A 163 20.55 -7.03 1.50
C ASP A 163 20.21 -5.55 1.79
N GLU A 164 18.93 -5.18 1.72
CA GLU A 164 18.43 -3.83 2.03
C GLU A 164 18.56 -3.49 3.54
N LEU A 165 18.48 -4.51 4.39
CA LEU A 165 18.60 -4.37 5.84
C LEU A 165 20.05 -4.32 6.34
N LYS A 166 21.04 -4.85 5.61
CA LYS A 166 22.46 -4.84 5.98
C LYS A 166 22.99 -3.48 6.47
N PRO A 167 22.70 -2.33 5.82
CA PRO A 167 23.20 -1.04 6.29
C PRO A 167 22.38 -0.42 7.44
N LYS A 168 21.27 -1.03 7.85
CA LYS A 168 20.35 -0.49 8.87
C LYS A 168 20.73 -0.97 10.26
N LYS A 169 20.32 -0.21 11.29
CA LYS A 169 20.46 -0.66 12.68
C LYS A 169 19.39 -1.71 12.96
N ILE A 170 19.81 -2.91 13.34
CA ILE A 170 18.90 -4.02 13.64
C ILE A 170 19.03 -4.41 15.12
N ILE A 171 17.89 -4.61 15.77
CA ILE A 171 17.80 -5.14 17.13
C ILE A 171 17.00 -6.44 17.05
N ASN A 172 17.63 -7.53 17.50
CA ASN A 172 17.05 -8.85 17.49
C ASN A 172 16.58 -9.23 18.89
N PHE A 173 15.34 -9.69 18.99
CA PHE A 173 14.76 -10.32 20.15
C PHE A 173 14.63 -11.81 19.86
N THR A 174 15.27 -12.64 20.68
CA THR A 174 15.16 -14.10 20.62
C THR A 174 14.88 -14.59 22.03
N TYR A 175 13.81 -15.37 22.18
CA TYR A 175 13.45 -15.99 23.44
C TYR A 175 14.28 -17.24 23.66
N PHE A 176 15.03 -17.25 24.76
CA PHE A 176 15.74 -18.43 25.23
C PHE A 176 15.04 -18.97 26.47
N PRO A 177 14.39 -20.16 26.40
CA PRO A 177 13.85 -20.82 27.59
C PRO A 177 14.99 -21.10 28.59
N GLU A 178 14.72 -20.93 29.90
CA GLU A 178 15.74 -21.04 30.96
C GLU A 178 16.49 -22.39 31.03
N GLU A 179 15.96 -23.45 30.41
CA GLU A 179 16.57 -24.79 30.40
C GLU A 179 17.87 -24.89 29.57
N ASN A 180 18.22 -23.88 28.75
CA ASN A 180 19.40 -23.87 27.89
C ASN A 180 20.53 -22.91 28.35
N LYS A 181 20.56 -22.46 29.61
CA LYS A 181 21.56 -21.49 30.11
C LYS A 181 22.99 -22.05 30.30
N GLU A 182 23.23 -23.36 30.14
CA GLU A 182 24.55 -23.96 30.43
C GLU A 182 25.60 -23.82 29.30
N ASP A 183 25.23 -23.50 28.06
CA ASP A 183 26.17 -23.52 26.91
C ASP A 183 26.69 -22.14 26.44
N ILE A 184 26.29 -21.02 27.05
CA ILE A 184 26.63 -19.67 26.56
C ILE A 184 27.95 -19.13 27.15
N SER A 185 28.81 -19.98 27.73
CA SER A 185 30.16 -19.56 28.17
C SER A 185 31.26 -19.78 27.11
N GLY A 186 30.94 -20.30 25.92
CA GLY A 186 31.93 -20.74 24.94
C GLY A 186 31.72 -20.22 23.52
N ASN A 187 31.86 -18.92 23.30
CA ASN A 187 32.39 -18.27 22.07
C ASN A 187 31.87 -16.82 21.98
N GLN A 188 32.32 -15.97 22.90
CA GLN A 188 32.36 -14.54 22.63
C GLN A 188 33.68 -14.21 21.92
N GLU A 189 33.78 -14.54 20.64
CA GLU A 189 34.77 -13.88 19.78
C GLU A 189 34.29 -13.89 18.32
N GLU A 190 34.11 -12.68 17.79
CA GLU A 190 33.93 -12.31 16.38
C GLU A 190 32.54 -12.46 15.72
N ARG A 191 31.59 -11.57 16.03
CA ARG A 191 30.67 -11.01 15.02
C ARG A 191 30.50 -9.49 15.19
N LYS A 192 30.50 -8.80 14.04
CA LYS A 192 30.78 -7.37 13.82
C LYS A 192 29.78 -6.40 14.47
N GLU A 193 30.30 -5.19 14.75
CA GLU A 193 29.81 -4.10 15.60
C GLU A 193 28.37 -3.54 15.40
N ASP A 194 27.56 -4.06 14.49
CA ASP A 194 26.24 -3.49 14.16
C ASP A 194 25.03 -4.32 14.63
N ILE A 195 25.25 -5.50 15.21
CA ILE A 195 24.17 -6.37 15.71
C ILE A 195 24.25 -6.39 17.24
N ARG A 196 23.22 -5.82 17.90
CA ARG A 196 23.05 -5.98 19.35
C ARG A 196 21.93 -7.00 19.59
N GLU A 197 22.32 -8.18 20.04
CA GLU A 197 21.39 -9.19 20.56
C GLU A 197 20.96 -8.80 21.98
N PHE A 198 19.66 -8.77 22.23
CA PHE A 198 19.11 -8.57 23.57
C PHE A 198 18.37 -9.83 24.00
N THR A 199 18.90 -10.50 25.00
CA THR A 199 18.23 -11.59 25.70
C THR A 199 17.31 -10.99 26.76
N LEU A 200 16.00 -11.25 26.66
CA LEU A 200 15.05 -10.92 27.70
C LEU A 200 14.90 -12.14 28.62
N GLU A 201 15.45 -12.04 29.83
CA GLU A 201 15.17 -13.00 30.91
C GLU A 201 13.78 -12.70 31.47
N GLY A 202 12.87 -13.68 31.41
CA GLY A 202 11.52 -13.63 31.98
C GLY A 202 11.42 -14.42 33.27
#